data_AF-G8QUD9-F1
#
_entry.id   AF-G8QUD9-F1
#
_cell.length_a   1.000
_cell.length_b   1.000
_cell.length_c   1.000
_cell.angle_alpha   90.00
_cell.angle_beta   90.00
_cell.angle_gamma   90.00
#
_symmetry.space_group_name_H-M   'P 1'
#
loop_
_entity.id
_entity.type
_entity.pdbx_description
1 polymer ?
#
loop_
_entity_poly.entity_id
_entity_poly.type
_entity_poly.pdbx_seq_one_letter_code
_entity_poly.pdbx_strand_id
1 'polypeptide(L)'
;MNVFKRLKKMFSKESLMLEDGTLDFKQLLFKTIVLTVLFLSIIFFIIQVTNLQAFNESAPIQKFISDFGMKGVALFVYLVDMLILPLSPDMMWPFVLKWNPLTAIFVMGASSMAGAYSAYLLGRLIGLIPFIKHLTLRLAGGDSEKILKKYGMWAIVISGMTPLPFSTICCIAGIVKLKPIPVLLACQIRFLRMSIYFLIYASILR
;
A
#
# COMPACT_ATOMS: atom_id res chain seq x y z
N MET A 1 22.16 1.19 26.55
CA MET A 1 20.72 1.47 26.32
C MET A 1 20.24 0.63 25.14
N ASN A 2 19.59 -0.50 25.42
CA ASN A 2 19.43 -1.60 24.46
C ASN A 2 18.64 -1.21 23.21
N VAL A 3 19.21 -1.48 22.04
CA VAL A 3 18.62 -1.32 20.70
C VAL A 3 17.20 -1.92 20.64
N PHE A 4 16.99 -3.02 21.36
CA PHE A 4 15.70 -3.70 21.49
C PHE A 4 14.60 -2.84 22.16
N LYS A 5 14.95 -2.01 23.17
CA LYS A 5 14.00 -1.07 23.79
C LYS A 5 13.65 0.08 22.83
N ARG A 6 14.60 0.56 22.02
CA ARG A 6 14.35 1.57 20.98
C ARG A 6 13.45 1.01 19.87
N LEU A 7 13.72 -0.20 19.39
CA LEU A 7 12.89 -0.89 18.38
C LEU A 7 11.47 -1.14 18.88
N LYS A 8 11.31 -1.62 20.13
CA LYS A 8 9.99 -1.84 20.73
C LYS A 8 9.21 -0.53 20.91
N LYS A 9 9.89 0.58 21.22
CA LYS A 9 9.28 1.91 21.28
C LYS A 9 8.86 2.42 19.89
N MET A 10 9.65 2.16 18.85
CA MET A 10 9.32 2.53 17.47
C MET A 10 8.04 1.86 16.93
N PHE A 11 7.76 0.62 17.34
CA PHE A 11 6.55 -0.13 16.96
C PHE A 11 5.42 -0.06 18.00
N SER A 12 5.59 0.73 19.07
CA SER A 12 4.52 1.00 20.03
C SER A 12 3.39 1.78 19.34
N LYS A 13 2.14 1.48 19.72
CA LYS A 13 0.90 2.15 19.31
C LYS A 13 0.82 3.58 19.89
N GLU A 14 1.89 4.37 19.75
CA GLU A 14 1.84 5.80 20.06
C GLU A 14 0.89 6.47 19.05
N SER A 15 -0.01 7.32 19.54
CA SER A 15 -0.97 8.04 18.70
C SER A 15 -0.19 8.85 17.67
N LEU A 16 -0.54 8.69 16.38
CA LEU A 16 0.00 9.52 15.30
C LEU A 16 -0.49 10.98 15.40
N MET A 17 -1.44 11.23 16.30
CA MET A 17 -1.97 12.53 16.66
C MET A 17 -1.21 13.07 17.87
N LEU A 18 -0.69 14.28 17.73
CA LEU A 18 -0.18 15.12 18.82
C LEU A 18 -1.35 15.56 19.73
N GLU A 19 -1.04 16.05 20.93
CA GLU A 19 -2.06 16.50 21.92
C GLU A 19 -2.95 17.64 21.39
N ASP A 20 -2.48 18.38 20.37
CA ASP A 20 -3.21 19.44 19.66
C ASP A 20 -4.11 18.91 18.51
N GLY A 21 -4.14 17.60 18.29
CA GLY A 21 -4.87 16.94 17.21
C GLY A 21 -4.26 17.15 15.82
N THR A 22 -3.00 17.60 15.71
CA THR A 22 -2.23 17.62 14.47
C THR A 22 -1.47 16.31 14.28
N LEU A 23 -1.10 16.00 13.03
CA LEU A 23 -0.32 14.80 12.73
C LEU A 23 1.13 15.04 13.12
N ASP A 24 1.76 14.12 13.85
CA ASP A 24 3.21 14.17 14.06
C ASP A 24 3.94 13.79 12.76
N PHE A 25 4.12 14.77 11.88
CA PHE A 25 4.75 14.60 10.58
C PHE A 25 6.18 14.06 10.68
N LYS A 26 6.94 14.43 11.72
CA LYS A 26 8.33 13.98 11.89
C LYS A 26 8.38 12.49 12.21
N GLN A 27 7.55 12.03 13.15
CA GLN A 27 7.45 10.61 13.47
C GLN A 27 6.86 9.81 12.31
N LEU A 28 5.85 10.34 11.63
CA LEU A 28 5.23 9.71 10.47
C LEU A 28 6.25 9.50 9.35
N LEU A 29 7.00 10.55 8.99
CA LEU A 29 8.05 10.49 7.96
C LEU A 29 9.16 9.51 8.35
N PHE A 30 9.64 9.56 9.59
CA PHE A 30 10.71 8.66 10.02
C PHE A 30 10.27 7.19 10.00
N LYS A 31 9.10 6.87 10.57
CA LYS A 31 8.53 5.51 10.53
C LYS A 31 8.28 5.06 9.09
N THR A 32 7.79 5.96 8.24
CA THR A 32 7.57 5.74 6.81
C THR A 32 8.87 5.39 6.09
N ILE A 33 9.93 6.19 6.27
CA ILE A 33 11.21 5.99 5.60
C ILE A 33 11.84 4.67 6.07
N VAL A 34 11.87 4.41 7.39
CA VAL A 34 12.43 3.18 7.95
C VAL A 34 11.67 1.96 7.44
N LEU A 35 10.34 1.98 7.45
CA LEU A 35 9.52 0.86 6.98
C LEU A 35 9.69 0.64 5.48
N THR A 36 9.76 1.73 4.70
CA THR A 36 9.98 1.66 3.24
C THR A 36 11.35 1.08 2.92
N VAL A 37 12.41 1.55 3.58
CA VAL A 37 13.78 1.05 3.37
C VAL A 37 13.89 -0.41 3.80
N LEU A 38 13.30 -0.79 4.94
CA LEU A 38 13.27 -2.18 5.39
C LEU A 38 12.54 -3.07 4.39
N PHE A 39 11.39 -2.65 3.90
CA PHE A 39 10.63 -3.38 2.89
C PHE A 39 11.40 -3.51 1.55
N LEU A 40 12.02 -2.41 1.06
CA LEU A 40 12.87 -2.44 -0.12
C LEU A 40 14.09 -3.36 0.08
N SER A 41 14.69 -3.38 1.26
CA SER A 41 15.82 -4.26 1.58
C SER A 41 15.43 -5.74 1.55
N ILE A 42 14.23 -6.08 2.01
CA ILE A 42 13.67 -7.43 1.93
C ILE A 42 13.44 -7.81 0.47
N ILE A 43 12.84 -6.92 -0.34
CA ILE A 43 12.64 -7.22 -1.77
C ILE A 43 13.98 -7.40 -2.48
N PHE A 44 14.95 -6.52 -2.22
CA PHE A 44 16.29 -6.65 -2.79
C PHE A 44 16.94 -7.99 -2.40
N PHE A 45 16.83 -8.39 -1.14
CA PHE A 45 17.31 -9.70 -0.67
C PHE A 45 16.59 -10.86 -1.38
N ILE A 46 15.27 -10.80 -1.52
CA ILE A 46 14.50 -11.79 -2.28
C ILE A 46 14.96 -11.85 -3.73
N ILE A 47 15.17 -10.70 -4.38
CA ILE A 47 15.68 -10.63 -5.75
C ILE A 47 17.04 -11.32 -5.85
N GLN A 48 17.97 -11.04 -4.93
CA GLN A 48 19.29 -11.67 -4.89
C GLN A 48 19.20 -13.19 -4.68
N VAL A 49 18.31 -13.66 -3.81
CA VAL A 49 18.04 -15.09 -3.59
C VAL A 49 17.41 -15.73 -4.83
N THR A 50 16.48 -15.06 -5.51
CA THR A 50 15.88 -15.56 -6.77
C THR A 50 16.83 -15.48 -7.97
N ASN A 51 17.87 -14.64 -7.90
CA ASN A 51 18.96 -14.57 -8.87
C ASN A 51 19.99 -15.69 -8.67
N LEU A 52 19.87 -16.54 -7.64
CA LEU A 52 20.55 -17.83 -7.64
C LEU A 52 20.03 -18.60 -8.86
N GLN A 53 20.94 -18.84 -9.82
CA GLN A 53 20.68 -19.37 -11.17
C GLN A 53 19.68 -20.54 -11.25
N ALA A 54 19.47 -21.28 -10.18
CA ALA A 54 18.51 -22.38 -10.07
C ALA A 54 17.01 -22.00 -10.25
N PHE A 55 16.57 -20.76 -9.93
CA PHE A 55 15.14 -20.40 -10.03
C PHE A 55 14.72 -19.94 -11.43
N ASN A 56 15.60 -19.20 -12.14
CA ASN A 56 15.28 -18.58 -13.44
C ASN A 56 15.29 -19.59 -14.60
N GLU A 57 16.01 -20.71 -14.47
CA GLU A 57 16.08 -21.79 -15.47
C GLU A 57 14.97 -22.84 -15.31
N SER A 58 14.17 -22.76 -14.25
CA SER A 58 13.10 -23.74 -14.04
C SER A 58 11.93 -23.48 -15.00
N ALA A 59 11.78 -24.36 -15.99
CA ALA A 59 10.67 -24.35 -16.97
C ALA A 59 9.26 -24.17 -16.36
N PRO A 60 8.93 -24.69 -15.15
CA PRO A 60 7.63 -24.46 -14.53
C PRO A 60 7.37 -23.01 -14.14
N ILE A 61 8.41 -22.28 -13.73
CA ILE A 61 8.27 -20.89 -13.27
C ILE A 61 8.09 -19.96 -14.46
N GLN A 62 8.80 -20.18 -15.56
CA GLN A 62 8.59 -19.41 -16.78
C GLN A 62 7.17 -19.59 -17.34
N LYS A 63 6.65 -20.82 -17.30
CA LYS A 63 5.28 -21.13 -17.68
C LYS A 63 4.26 -20.51 -16.72
N PHE A 64 4.51 -20.55 -15.41
CA PHE A 64 3.68 -19.86 -14.42
C PHE A 64 3.66 -18.34 -14.65
N ILE A 65 4.80 -17.71 -14.95
CA ILE A 65 4.88 -16.27 -15.23
C ILE A 65 4.14 -15.93 -16.53
N SER A 66 4.28 -16.74 -17.59
CA SER A 66 3.55 -16.52 -18.84
C SER A 66 2.04 -16.68 -18.66
N ASP A 67 1.62 -17.68 -17.87
CA ASP A 67 0.21 -17.98 -17.62
C ASP A 67 -0.42 -16.98 -16.64
N PHE A 68 0.33 -16.52 -15.63
CA PHE A 68 -0.10 -15.45 -14.71
C PHE A 68 -0.31 -14.15 -15.48
N GLY A 69 0.64 -13.81 -16.36
CA GLY A 69 0.51 -12.76 -17.37
C GLY A 69 0.02 -11.40 -16.84
N MET A 70 -0.52 -10.59 -17.74
CA MET A 70 -1.01 -9.25 -17.40
C MET A 70 -2.23 -9.27 -16.47
N LYS A 71 -3.10 -10.26 -16.66
CA LYS A 71 -4.36 -10.40 -15.92
C LYS A 71 -4.15 -10.84 -14.47
N GLY A 72 -3.21 -11.76 -14.22
CA GLY A 72 -2.89 -12.22 -12.87
C GLY A 72 -2.26 -11.12 -12.02
N VAL A 73 -1.32 -10.34 -12.59
CA VAL A 73 -0.77 -9.16 -11.91
C VAL A 73 -1.87 -8.15 -11.60
N ALA A 74 -2.71 -7.83 -12.59
CA ALA A 74 -3.82 -6.91 -12.42
C ALA A 74 -4.79 -7.37 -11.31
N LEU A 75 -5.15 -8.65 -11.30
CA LEU A 75 -6.04 -9.23 -10.30
C LEU A 75 -5.42 -9.25 -8.90
N PHE A 76 -4.15 -9.63 -8.79
CA PHE A 76 -3.43 -9.64 -7.52
C PHE A 76 -3.38 -8.22 -6.92
N VAL A 77 -2.93 -7.24 -7.70
CA VAL A 77 -2.84 -5.85 -7.26
C VAL A 77 -4.21 -5.31 -6.85
N TYR A 78 -5.25 -5.62 -7.64
CA TYR A 78 -6.62 -5.24 -7.33
C TYR A 78 -7.10 -5.83 -6.00
N LEU A 79 -6.91 -7.13 -5.77
CA LEU A 79 -7.37 -7.82 -4.56
C LEU A 79 -6.61 -7.35 -3.31
N VAL A 80 -5.29 -7.14 -3.44
CA VAL A 80 -4.45 -6.65 -2.34
C VAL A 80 -4.86 -5.25 -1.92
N ASP A 81 -5.19 -4.36 -2.86
CA ASP A 81 -5.63 -3.00 -2.53
C ASP A 81 -7.12 -2.88 -2.22
N MET A 82 -7.94 -3.87 -2.61
CA MET A 82 -9.35 -3.96 -2.23
C MET A 82 -9.54 -4.42 -0.80
N LEU A 83 -8.70 -5.34 -0.33
CA LEU A 83 -8.81 -5.97 0.98
C LEU A 83 -7.83 -5.35 1.98
N ILE A 84 -8.17 -5.42 3.26
CA ILE A 84 -7.25 -5.02 4.35
C ILE A 84 -6.30 -6.20 4.61
N LEU A 85 -5.40 -6.45 3.65
CA LEU A 85 -4.39 -7.50 3.74
C LEU A 85 -3.02 -6.90 4.10
N PRO A 86 -2.18 -7.61 4.87
CA PRO A 86 -0.80 -7.22 5.12
C PRO A 86 0.12 -7.51 3.92
N LEU A 87 -0.41 -7.37 2.70
CA LEU A 87 0.29 -7.58 1.44
C LEU A 87 0.44 -6.23 0.74
N SER A 88 1.52 -6.05 -0.01
CA SER A 88 1.72 -4.87 -0.84
C SER A 88 1.67 -5.24 -2.32
N PRO A 89 1.06 -4.41 -3.18
CA PRO A 89 1.15 -4.55 -4.64
C PRO A 89 2.58 -4.60 -5.16
N ASP A 90 3.52 -4.05 -4.40
CA ASP A 90 4.94 -4.02 -4.73
C ASP A 90 5.56 -5.43 -4.88
N MET A 91 4.93 -6.47 -4.33
CA MET A 91 5.37 -7.87 -4.54
C MET A 91 5.34 -8.29 -6.02
N MET A 92 4.59 -7.57 -6.86
CA MET A 92 4.47 -7.87 -8.28
C MET A 92 5.60 -7.27 -9.13
N TRP A 93 6.44 -6.38 -8.58
CA TRP A 93 7.52 -5.74 -9.33
C TRP A 93 8.41 -6.73 -10.09
N PRO A 94 8.92 -7.84 -9.49
CA PRO A 94 9.75 -8.81 -10.20
C PRO A 94 9.09 -9.42 -11.45
N PHE A 95 7.76 -9.56 -11.46
CA PHE A 95 6.99 -10.14 -12.56
C PHE A 95 6.78 -9.16 -13.72
N VAL A 96 6.85 -7.85 -13.46
CA VAL A 96 6.62 -6.79 -14.44
C VAL A 96 7.90 -6.12 -14.92
N LEU A 97 9.07 -6.44 -14.34
CA LEU A 97 10.37 -5.84 -14.72
C LEU A 97 10.70 -6.01 -16.22
N LYS A 98 10.27 -7.11 -16.83
CA LYS A 98 10.51 -7.39 -18.26
C LYS A 98 9.48 -6.73 -19.18
N TRP A 99 8.43 -6.10 -18.65
CA TRP A 99 7.39 -5.46 -19.46
C TRP A 99 7.82 -4.06 -19.91
N ASN A 100 7.11 -3.52 -20.91
CA ASN A 100 7.23 -2.11 -21.22
C ASN A 100 6.88 -1.27 -19.96
N PRO A 101 7.72 -0.31 -19.56
CA PRO A 101 7.53 0.51 -18.36
C PRO A 101 6.14 1.15 -18.25
N LEU A 102 5.64 1.72 -19.36
CA LEU A 102 4.34 2.38 -19.39
C LEU A 102 3.22 1.37 -19.16
N THR A 103 3.37 0.16 -19.69
CA THR A 103 2.40 -0.93 -19.48
C THR A 103 2.41 -1.40 -18.02
N ALA A 104 3.57 -1.59 -17.42
CA ALA A 104 3.68 -1.98 -16.01
C ALA A 104 3.06 -0.94 -15.07
N ILE A 105 3.42 0.33 -15.25
CA ILE A 105 2.88 1.45 -14.45
C ILE A 105 1.37 1.56 -14.64
N PHE A 106 0.88 1.46 -15.88
CA PHE A 106 -0.55 1.59 -16.18
C PHE A 106 -1.35 0.43 -15.58
N VAL A 107 -0.94 -0.82 -15.81
CA VAL A 107 -1.65 -2.00 -15.32
C VAL A 107 -1.68 -2.01 -13.80
N MET A 108 -0.51 -1.85 -13.14
CA MET A 108 -0.47 -1.87 -11.69
C MET A 108 -1.16 -0.65 -11.09
N GLY A 109 -0.96 0.54 -11.65
CA GLY A 109 -1.60 1.78 -11.18
C GLY A 109 -3.11 1.74 -11.32
N ALA A 110 -3.64 1.28 -12.46
CA ALA A 110 -5.07 1.19 -12.72
C ALA A 110 -5.73 0.12 -11.85
N SER A 111 -5.15 -1.08 -11.77
CA SER A 111 -5.64 -2.14 -10.89
C SER A 111 -5.63 -1.74 -9.43
N SER A 112 -4.58 -1.02 -9.01
CA SER A 112 -4.43 -0.53 -7.66
C SER A 112 -5.45 0.56 -7.32
N MET A 113 -5.63 1.54 -8.22
CA MET A 113 -6.64 2.59 -8.08
C MET A 113 -8.04 1.97 -8.01
N ALA A 114 -8.35 1.01 -8.88
CA ALA A 114 -9.62 0.30 -8.89
C ALA A 114 -9.83 -0.49 -7.59
N GLY A 115 -8.81 -1.21 -7.11
CA GLY A 115 -8.86 -1.96 -5.85
C GLY A 115 -9.13 -1.05 -4.67
N ALA A 116 -8.39 0.06 -4.54
CA ALA A 116 -8.57 1.01 -3.47
C ALA A 116 -9.93 1.73 -3.50
N TYR A 117 -10.43 2.06 -4.69
CA TYR A 117 -11.78 2.62 -4.82
C TYR A 117 -12.85 1.60 -4.45
N SER A 118 -12.67 0.32 -4.83
CA SER A 118 -13.52 -0.77 -4.36
C SER A 118 -13.47 -0.94 -2.84
N ALA A 119 -12.30 -0.80 -2.20
CA ALA A 119 -12.16 -0.79 -0.75
C ALA A 119 -12.99 0.34 -0.11
N TYR A 120 -13.00 1.53 -0.73
CA TYR A 120 -13.86 2.64 -0.31
C TYR A 120 -15.35 2.31 -0.43
N LEU A 121 -15.78 1.66 -1.52
CA LEU A 121 -17.18 1.23 -1.67
C LEU A 121 -17.55 0.16 -0.64
N LEU A 122 -16.67 -0.82 -0.40
CA LEU A 122 -16.83 -1.80 0.68
C LEU A 122 -16.92 -1.12 2.04
N GLY A 123 -16.10 -0.11 2.29
CA GLY A 123 -16.15 0.70 3.50
C GLY A 123 -17.51 1.37 3.72
N ARG A 124 -18.16 1.85 2.64
CA ARG A 124 -19.52 2.39 2.72
C ARG A 124 -20.54 1.34 3.14
N LEU A 125 -20.42 0.12 2.62
CA LEU A 125 -21.29 -1.01 2.98
C LEU A 125 -21.04 -1.45 4.43
N ILE A 126 -19.78 -1.60 4.83
CA ILE A 126 -19.37 -1.93 6.20
C ILE A 126 -19.89 -0.88 7.20
N GLY A 127 -19.86 0.39 6.83
CA GLY A 127 -20.36 1.49 7.65
C GLY A 127 -21.86 1.40 7.98
N LEU A 128 -22.64 0.61 7.25
CA LEU A 128 -24.06 0.35 7.54
C LEU A 128 -24.26 -0.68 8.67
N ILE A 129 -23.25 -1.52 8.93
CA ILE A 129 -23.33 -2.61 9.91
C ILE A 129 -22.53 -2.20 11.16
N PRO A 130 -23.19 -1.82 12.28
CA PRO A 130 -22.51 -1.20 13.44
C PRO A 130 -21.41 -2.07 14.05
N PHE A 131 -21.60 -3.40 14.07
CA PHE A 131 -20.62 -4.34 14.62
C PHE A 131 -19.33 -4.37 13.80
N ILE A 132 -19.44 -4.53 12.48
CA ILE A 132 -18.29 -4.60 11.57
C ILE A 132 -17.58 -3.24 11.52
N LYS A 133 -18.35 -2.13 11.49
CA LYS A 133 -17.81 -0.77 11.60
C LYS A 133 -16.88 -0.62 12.81
N HIS A 134 -17.34 -0.98 14.01
CA HIS A 134 -16.52 -0.86 15.22
C HIS A 134 -15.28 -1.75 15.17
N LEU A 135 -15.40 -2.97 14.63
CA LEU A 135 -14.26 -3.87 14.45
C LEU A 135 -13.22 -3.28 13.49
N THR A 136 -13.64 -2.80 12.32
CA THR A 136 -12.75 -2.20 11.32
C THR A 136 -12.05 -0.95 11.86
N LEU A 137 -12.77 -0.06 12.54
CA LEU A 137 -12.17 1.14 13.17
C LEU A 137 -11.16 0.78 14.27
N ARG A 138 -11.44 -0.27 15.04
CA ARG A 138 -10.50 -0.76 16.07
C ARG A 138 -9.23 -1.35 15.46
N LEU A 139 -9.36 -2.08 14.34
CA LEU A 139 -8.23 -2.65 13.59
C LEU A 139 -7.39 -1.57 12.92
N ALA A 140 -8.01 -0.53 12.38
CA ALA A 140 -7.34 0.59 11.73
C ALA A 140 -6.67 1.60 12.69
N GLY A 141 -6.91 1.48 14.00
CA GLY A 141 -6.45 2.42 15.02
C GLY A 141 -7.41 3.60 15.19
N GLY A 142 -7.74 3.94 16.44
CA GLY A 142 -8.81 4.88 16.77
C GLY A 142 -8.67 6.31 16.23
N ASP A 143 -7.49 6.69 15.76
CA ASP A 143 -7.23 8.03 15.23
C ASP A 143 -7.48 8.16 13.72
N SER A 144 -7.54 7.06 12.97
CA SER A 144 -7.70 7.13 11.52
C SER A 144 -9.06 7.73 11.12
N GLU A 145 -10.12 7.53 11.90
CA GLU A 145 -11.39 8.25 11.71
C GLU A 145 -11.24 9.77 11.89
N LYS A 146 -10.54 10.20 12.95
CA LYS A 146 -10.33 11.64 13.23
C LYS A 146 -9.50 12.29 12.14
N ILE A 147 -8.46 11.61 11.67
CA ILE A 147 -7.58 12.06 10.58
C ILE A 147 -8.42 12.25 9.30
N LEU A 148 -9.26 11.29 8.95
CA LEU A 148 -10.09 11.41 7.74
C LEU A 148 -11.16 12.48 7.87
N LYS A 149 -11.75 12.67 9.06
CA LYS A 149 -12.70 13.77 9.29
C LYS A 149 -12.03 15.14 9.18
N LYS A 150 -10.77 15.28 9.63
CA LYS A 150 -10.02 16.55 9.61
C LYS A 150 -9.42 16.87 8.24
N TYR A 151 -8.78 15.90 7.58
CA TYR A 151 -8.03 16.12 6.34
C TYR A 151 -8.77 15.64 5.07
N GLY A 152 -9.87 14.89 5.21
CA GLY A 152 -10.69 14.45 4.09
C GLY A 152 -9.88 13.67 3.03
N MET A 153 -9.96 14.11 1.78
CA MET A 153 -9.22 13.50 0.68
C MET A 153 -7.69 13.59 0.83
N TRP A 154 -7.18 14.61 1.53
CA TRP A 154 -5.74 14.78 1.74
C TRP A 154 -5.17 13.68 2.63
N ALA A 155 -5.97 13.13 3.56
CA ALA A 155 -5.57 11.95 4.33
C ALA A 155 -5.28 10.74 3.41
N ILE A 156 -6.06 10.59 2.34
CA ILE A 156 -5.90 9.51 1.36
C ILE A 156 -4.64 9.75 0.52
N VAL A 157 -4.42 10.99 0.06
CA VAL A 157 -3.21 11.34 -0.71
C VAL A 157 -1.95 11.08 0.12
N ILE A 158 -1.91 11.56 1.38
CA ILE A 158 -0.79 11.34 2.30
C ILE A 158 -0.61 9.84 2.58
N SER A 159 -1.71 9.09 2.78
CA SER A 159 -1.65 7.65 2.96
C SER A 159 -1.14 6.91 1.72
N GLY A 160 -1.39 7.42 0.52
CA GLY A 160 -0.94 6.80 -0.72
C GLY A 160 0.55 7.01 -0.99
N MET A 161 1.12 8.10 -0.46
CA MET A 161 2.55 8.40 -0.50
C MET A 161 3.34 7.72 0.63
N THR A 162 2.69 7.44 1.75
CA THR A 162 3.28 6.72 2.89
C THR A 162 3.08 5.21 2.74
N PRO A 163 3.89 4.36 3.39
CA PRO A 163 3.68 2.91 3.48
C PRO A 163 2.59 2.56 4.50
N LEU A 164 1.71 3.51 4.82
CA LEU A 164 0.48 3.22 5.55
C LEU A 164 -0.39 2.29 4.70
N PRO A 165 -1.20 1.42 5.33
CA PRO A 165 -2.09 0.53 4.60
C PRO A 165 -3.16 1.36 3.87
N PHE A 166 -2.92 1.62 2.60
CA PHE A 166 -3.73 2.50 1.76
C PHE A 166 -5.18 2.01 1.63
N SER A 167 -5.35 0.69 1.48
CA SER A 167 -6.66 0.03 1.44
C SER A 167 -7.47 0.26 2.72
N THR A 168 -6.82 0.22 3.89
CA THR A 168 -7.43 0.51 5.19
C THR A 168 -7.95 1.95 5.26
N ILE A 169 -7.13 2.93 4.84
CA ILE A 169 -7.54 4.34 4.81
C ILE A 169 -8.69 4.57 3.83
N CYS A 170 -8.66 3.94 2.64
CA CYS A 170 -9.76 4.04 1.67
C CYS A 170 -11.05 3.39 2.22
N CYS A 171 -10.95 2.25 2.90
CA CYS A 171 -12.10 1.62 3.55
C CYS A 171 -12.71 2.52 4.63
N ILE A 172 -11.89 3.13 5.50
CA ILE A 172 -12.38 4.08 6.50
C ILE A 172 -13.00 5.31 5.84
N ALA A 173 -12.45 5.80 4.71
CA ALA A 173 -13.04 6.88 3.94
C ALA A 173 -14.49 6.57 3.52
N GLY A 174 -14.76 5.29 3.23
CA GLY A 174 -16.10 4.78 2.97
C GLY A 174 -16.96 4.81 4.24
N ILE A 175 -16.43 4.30 5.36
CA ILE A 175 -17.14 4.27 6.65
C ILE A 175 -17.55 5.68 7.10
N VAL A 176 -16.65 6.68 6.94
CA VAL A 176 -16.94 8.09 7.28
C VAL A 176 -17.72 8.83 6.20
N LYS A 177 -18.09 8.16 5.10
CA LYS A 177 -18.89 8.69 4.00
C LYS A 177 -18.28 9.93 3.33
N LEU A 178 -16.98 9.92 3.06
CA LEU A 178 -16.36 10.97 2.21
C LEU A 178 -17.01 10.98 0.83
N LYS A 179 -17.01 12.15 0.17
CA LYS A 179 -17.56 12.31 -1.19
C LYS A 179 -16.80 11.41 -2.19
N PRO A 180 -17.48 10.68 -3.08
CA PRO A 180 -16.84 9.69 -3.95
C PRO A 180 -15.86 10.27 -4.95
N ILE A 181 -16.18 11.42 -5.54
CA ILE A 181 -15.34 12.06 -6.58
C ILE A 181 -13.96 12.47 -5.99
N PRO A 182 -13.89 13.21 -4.86
CA PRO A 182 -12.60 13.49 -4.20
C PRO A 182 -11.79 12.26 -3.84
N VAL A 183 -12.45 11.16 -3.42
CA VAL A 183 -11.76 9.90 -3.10
C VAL A 183 -11.15 9.29 -4.35
N LEU A 184 -11.90 9.21 -5.45
CA LEU A 184 -11.39 8.70 -6.72
C LEU A 184 -10.19 9.51 -7.23
N LEU A 185 -10.26 10.85 -7.11
CA LEU A 185 -9.14 11.73 -7.45
C LEU A 185 -7.91 11.46 -6.57
N ALA A 186 -8.11 11.29 -5.26
CA ALA A 186 -7.03 10.94 -4.35
C ALA A 186 -6.41 9.57 -4.66
N CYS A 187 -7.20 8.60 -5.10
CA CYS A 187 -6.71 7.27 -5.49
C CYS A 187 -5.75 7.30 -6.70
N GLN A 188 -5.75 8.36 -7.51
CA GLN A 188 -4.79 8.49 -8.62
C GLN A 188 -3.34 8.63 -8.14
N ILE A 189 -3.10 8.97 -6.87
CA ILE A 189 -1.76 9.00 -6.26
C ILE A 189 -1.02 7.66 -6.42
N ARG A 190 -1.76 6.56 -6.66
CA ARG A 190 -1.20 5.24 -6.90
C ARG A 190 -0.37 5.19 -8.18
N PHE A 191 -0.77 5.87 -9.25
CA PHE A 191 0.07 5.99 -10.44
C PHE A 191 1.40 6.67 -10.13
N LEU A 192 1.38 7.73 -9.33
CA LEU A 192 2.60 8.41 -8.90
C LEU A 192 3.54 7.47 -8.13
N ARG A 193 3.00 6.71 -7.16
CA ARG A 193 3.79 5.73 -6.40
C ARG A 193 4.37 4.64 -7.30
N MET A 194 3.60 4.12 -8.25
CA MET A 194 4.09 3.10 -9.19
C MET A 194 5.21 3.66 -10.09
N SER A 195 5.08 4.90 -10.57
CA SER A 195 6.13 5.57 -11.34
C SER A 195 7.42 5.75 -10.54
N ILE A 196 7.32 6.16 -9.27
CA ILE A 196 8.51 6.34 -8.40
C ILE A 196 9.24 5.01 -8.20
N TYR A 197 8.52 3.93 -7.89
CA TYR A 197 9.17 2.63 -7.72
C TYR A 197 9.77 2.11 -9.02
N PHE A 198 9.09 2.28 -10.15
CA PHE A 198 9.66 1.92 -11.45
C PHE A 198 11.01 2.62 -11.67
N LEU A 199 11.09 3.93 -11.41
CA LEU A 199 12.34 4.69 -11.55
C LEU A 199 13.45 4.17 -10.63
N ILE A 200 13.12 3.84 -9.39
CA ILE A 200 14.07 3.26 -8.42
C ILE A 200 14.60 1.92 -8.95
N TYR A 201 13.72 1.01 -9.38
CA TYR A 201 14.15 -0.28 -9.93
C TYR A 201 14.97 -0.12 -11.21
N ALA A 202 14.54 0.74 -12.13
CA ALA A 202 15.26 1.01 -13.37
C ALA A 202 16.66 1.59 -13.11
N SER A 203 16.84 2.38 -12.04
CA SER A 203 18.17 2.88 -11.65
C SER A 203 19.09 1.84 -11.01
N ILE A 204 18.53 0.82 -10.35
CA ILE A 204 19.30 -0.23 -9.65
C ILE A 204 19.73 -1.35 -10.61
N LEU A 205 18.95 -1.62 -11.65
CA LEU A 205 19.19 -2.68 -12.64
C LEU A 205 20.09 -2.23 -13.82
N ARG A 206 20.62 -1.01 -13.78
CA ARG A 206 21.53 -0.44 -14.76
C ARG A 206 22.97 -0.55 -14.27
#